data_AF-K1E4U2-F1
#
_entry.id   AF-K1E4U2-F1
#
_cell.length_a   1.000
_cell.length_b   1.000
_cell.length_c   1.000
_cell.angle_alpha   90.00
_cell.angle_beta   90.00
_cell.angle_gamma   90.00
#
_symmetry.space_group_name_H-M   'P 1'
#
loop_
_entity.id
_entity.type
_entity.pdbx_description
1 polymer ?
#
loop_
_entity_poly.entity_id
_entity_poly.type
_entity_poly.pdbx_seq_one_letter_code
_entity_poly.pdbx_strand_id
1 'polypeptide(L)'
;MVVAEQMEPPPRGASTGELISRLSEQTSTLIRDEMRLATAELSAKAKHAGAGLGMFGAGGLLAFFGAAALVTTAILALALILPAWAAALIVASLLLIAAGVVSLLGKKQVEQVGPLKPERAMANVQRDVTQVKEASSREHE
;
A
#
# COMPACT_ATOMS: atom_id res chain seq x y z
N MET A 1 2.86 70.37 31.13
CA MET A 1 3.01 69.04 31.77
C MET A 1 3.45 68.09 30.67
N VAL A 2 4.73 67.72 30.71
CA VAL A 2 5.46 66.99 29.67
C VAL A 2 5.01 65.54 29.68
N VAL A 3 4.40 65.07 28.60
CA VAL A 3 4.24 63.64 28.32
C VAL A 3 5.45 63.25 27.49
N ALA A 4 6.41 62.58 28.11
CA ALA A 4 7.56 62.00 27.41
C ALA A 4 7.05 60.81 26.59
N GLU A 5 7.03 60.96 25.26
CA GLU A 5 6.95 59.83 24.33
C GLU A 5 8.13 58.90 24.64
N GLN A 6 7.81 57.71 25.16
CA GLN A 6 8.76 56.61 25.21
C GLN A 6 9.02 56.14 23.77
N MET A 7 10.04 56.74 23.15
CA MET A 7 10.69 56.19 21.97
C MET A 7 11.39 54.89 22.38
N GLU A 8 10.68 53.77 22.23
CA GLU A 8 11.29 52.45 22.27
C GLU A 8 12.29 52.37 21.12
N PRO A 9 13.59 52.19 21.38
CA PRO A 9 14.61 52.27 20.34
C PRO A 9 14.32 51.21 19.27
N PRO A 10 14.40 51.55 17.97
CA PRO A 10 14.15 50.60 16.91
C PRO A 10 15.08 49.40 17.10
N PRO A 11 14.58 48.15 16.97
CA PRO A 11 15.39 46.97 17.17
C PRO A 11 16.59 47.05 16.22
N ARG A 12 17.79 47.23 16.81
CA ARG A 12 19.06 47.17 16.10
C ARG A 12 19.04 45.86 15.30
N GLY A 13 19.22 45.96 13.98
CA GLY A 13 19.02 44.88 13.01
C GLY A 13 19.55 43.55 13.53
N ALA A 14 18.72 42.51 13.46
CA ALA A 14 19.04 41.18 13.95
C ALA A 14 20.44 40.77 13.46
N SER A 15 21.28 40.30 14.39
CA SER A 15 22.61 39.83 14.02
C SER A 15 22.49 38.64 13.05
N THR A 16 23.48 38.46 12.16
CA THR A 16 23.50 37.32 11.21
C THR A 16 23.35 35.97 11.91
N GLY A 17 23.90 35.84 13.13
CA GLY A 17 23.73 34.64 13.96
C GLY A 17 22.28 34.41 14.42
N GLU A 18 21.53 35.47 14.68
CA GLU A 18 20.13 35.38 15.08
C GLU A 18 19.21 35.01 13.91
N LEU A 19 19.52 35.49 12.70
CA LEU A 19 18.81 35.09 11.47
C LEU A 19 19.04 33.61 11.15
N ILE A 20 20.29 33.12 11.28
CA ILE A 20 20.61 31.69 11.08
C ILE A 20 19.91 30.82 12.12
N SER A 21 19.87 31.25 13.38
CA SER A 21 19.14 30.54 14.45
C SER A 21 17.65 30.42 14.12
N ARG A 22 17.01 31.53 13.72
CA ARG A 22 15.58 31.54 13.33
C ARG A 22 15.29 30.69 12.10
N LEU A 23 16.16 30.71 11.08
CA LEU A 23 15.99 29.90 9.87
C LEU A 23 16.10 28.39 10.18
N SER A 24 17.04 28.02 11.05
CA SER A 24 17.20 26.64 11.54
C SER A 24 15.96 26.18 12.31
N GLU A 25 15.44 27.04 13.18
CA GLU A 25 14.23 26.76 13.96
C GLU A 25 12.97 26.64 13.08
N GLN A 26 12.81 27.52 12.09
CA GLN A 26 11.74 27.44 11.09
C GLN A 26 11.83 26.19 10.24
N THR A 27 13.03 25.85 9.74
CA THR A 27 13.24 24.63 8.95
C THR A 27 12.93 23.38 9.77
N SER A 28 13.35 23.35 11.04
CA SER A 28 13.06 22.25 11.95
C SER A 28 11.56 22.14 12.28
N THR A 29 10.85 23.25 12.33
CA THR A 29 9.39 23.30 12.51
C THR A 29 8.66 22.78 11.28
N LEU A 30 9.07 23.23 10.09
CA LEU A 30 8.51 22.78 8.81
C LEU A 30 8.66 21.26 8.64
N ILE A 31 9.84 20.71 8.93
CA ILE A 31 10.07 19.25 8.85
C ILE A 31 9.14 18.51 9.80
N ARG A 32 8.94 19.01 11.03
CA ARG A 32 8.02 18.40 12.00
C ARG A 32 6.57 18.45 11.52
N ASP A 33 6.16 19.54 10.89
CA ASP A 33 4.81 19.70 10.36
C ASP A 33 4.56 18.81 9.14
N GLU A 34 5.52 18.70 8.22
CA GLU A 34 5.45 17.81 7.07
C GLU A 34 5.39 16.34 7.52
N MET A 35 6.15 15.97 8.55
CA MET A 35 6.08 14.64 9.15
C MET A 35 4.72 14.37 9.80
N ARG A 36 4.13 15.37 10.49
CA ARG A 36 2.78 15.25 11.06
C ARG A 36 1.73 15.10 9.97
N LEU A 37 1.84 15.87 8.89
CA LEU A 37 0.95 15.81 7.73
C LEU A 37 1.05 14.45 7.05
N ALA A 38 2.27 13.99 6.73
CA ALA A 38 2.52 12.69 6.14
C ALA A 38 1.96 11.56 7.02
N THR A 39 2.14 11.64 8.33
CA THR A 39 1.58 10.66 9.28
C THR A 39 0.05 10.67 9.27
N ALA A 40 -0.57 11.85 9.23
CA ALA A 40 -2.03 11.99 9.18
C ALA A 40 -2.59 11.44 7.86
N GLU A 41 -1.96 11.75 6.72
CA GLU A 41 -2.37 11.25 5.41
C GLU A 41 -2.19 9.74 5.30
N LEU A 42 -1.05 9.20 5.77
CA LEU A 42 -0.81 7.77 5.82
C LEU A 42 -1.83 7.07 6.73
N SER A 43 -2.17 7.64 7.89
CA SER A 43 -3.20 7.09 8.78
C SER A 43 -4.57 7.07 8.12
N ALA A 44 -4.95 8.14 7.42
CA ALA A 44 -6.22 8.21 6.68
C ALA A 44 -6.26 7.17 5.55
N LYS A 45 -5.19 7.06 4.76
CA LYS A 45 -5.05 6.05 3.70
C LYS A 45 -5.10 4.63 4.28
N ALA A 46 -4.42 4.39 5.39
CA ALA A 46 -4.39 3.08 6.07
C ALA A 46 -5.78 2.70 6.61
N LYS A 47 -6.53 3.64 7.19
CA LYS A 47 -7.91 3.39 7.64
C LYS A 47 -8.83 3.05 6.48
N HIS A 48 -8.74 3.80 5.38
CA HIS A 48 -9.57 3.56 4.21
C HIS A 48 -9.23 2.21 3.56
N ALA A 49 -7.94 1.92 3.36
CA ALA A 49 -7.48 0.64 2.86
C ALA A 49 -7.87 -0.52 3.79
N GLY A 50 -7.72 -0.34 5.10
CA GLY A 50 -8.09 -1.33 6.12
C GLY A 50 -9.59 -1.62 6.15
N ALA A 51 -10.44 -0.58 6.06
CA ALA A 51 -11.89 -0.75 5.92
C ALA A 51 -12.25 -1.48 4.62
N GLY A 52 -11.60 -1.11 3.50
CA GLY A 52 -11.79 -1.77 2.20
C GLY A 52 -11.42 -3.26 2.25
N LEU A 53 -10.25 -3.59 2.80
CA LEU A 53 -9.80 -4.98 2.99
C LEU A 53 -10.72 -5.74 3.96
N GLY A 54 -11.18 -5.10 5.03
CA GLY A 54 -12.12 -5.68 5.98
C GLY A 54 -13.47 -6.02 5.32
N MET A 55 -14.04 -5.08 4.57
CA MET A 55 -15.28 -5.30 3.83
C MET A 55 -15.12 -6.36 2.73
N PHE A 56 -14.01 -6.34 2.00
CA PHE A 56 -13.73 -7.34 0.97
C PHE A 56 -13.57 -8.74 1.59
N GLY A 57 -12.86 -8.85 2.73
CA GLY A 57 -12.73 -10.10 3.48
C GLY A 57 -14.06 -10.62 3.99
N ALA A 58 -14.88 -9.75 4.60
CA ALA A 58 -16.22 -10.11 5.07
C ALA A 58 -17.14 -10.52 3.91
N GLY A 59 -17.15 -9.75 2.82
CA GLY A 59 -17.91 -10.06 1.61
C GLY A 59 -17.48 -11.39 0.98
N GLY A 60 -16.17 -11.65 0.91
CA GLY A 60 -15.62 -12.92 0.45
C GLY A 60 -16.06 -14.11 1.31
N LEU A 61 -16.06 -13.94 2.64
CA LEU A 61 -16.51 -14.99 3.56
C LEU A 61 -18.02 -15.26 3.42
N LEU A 62 -18.84 -14.21 3.33
CA LEU A 62 -20.28 -14.33 3.09
C LEU A 62 -20.56 -15.00 1.74
N ALA A 63 -19.85 -14.61 0.69
CA ALA A 63 -19.96 -15.22 -0.63
C ALA A 63 -19.55 -16.69 -0.61
N PHE A 64 -18.50 -17.05 0.15
CA PHE A 64 -18.08 -18.43 0.35
C PHE A 64 -19.18 -19.28 1.00
N PHE A 65 -19.78 -18.81 2.10
CA PHE A 65 -20.89 -19.53 2.74
C PHE A 65 -22.13 -19.58 1.86
N GLY A 66 -22.44 -18.51 1.11
CA GLY A 66 -23.52 -18.49 0.13
C GLY A 66 -23.32 -19.52 -0.99
N ALA A 67 -22.10 -19.61 -1.54
CA ALA A 67 -21.74 -20.63 -2.52
C ALA A 67 -21.84 -22.05 -1.94
N ALA A 68 -21.37 -22.27 -0.71
CA ALA A 68 -21.50 -23.55 -0.03
C ALA A 68 -22.99 -23.95 0.14
N ALA A 69 -23.85 -23.00 0.53
CA ALA A 69 -25.28 -23.23 0.63
C ALA A 69 -25.90 -23.61 -0.73
N LEU A 70 -25.53 -22.91 -1.82
CA LEU A 70 -25.99 -23.24 -3.17
C LEU A 70 -25.53 -24.64 -3.62
N VAL A 71 -24.29 -25.03 -3.31
CA VAL A 71 -23.78 -26.38 -3.56
C VAL A 71 -24.61 -27.41 -2.80
N THR A 72 -24.89 -27.17 -1.51
CA THR A 72 -25.77 -28.03 -0.72
C THR A 72 -27.17 -28.10 -1.31
N THR A 73 -27.76 -26.98 -1.73
CA THR A 73 -29.07 -26.95 -2.40
C THR A 73 -29.07 -27.78 -3.68
N ALA A 74 -28.03 -27.67 -4.51
CA ALA A 74 -27.91 -28.48 -5.74
C ALA A 74 -27.84 -29.98 -5.44
N ILE A 75 -27.07 -30.37 -4.42
CA ILE A 75 -26.98 -31.76 -3.97
C ILE A 75 -28.35 -32.25 -3.47
N LEU A 76 -29.02 -31.48 -2.62
CA LEU A 76 -30.34 -31.85 -2.07
C LEU A 76 -31.41 -31.94 -3.17
N ALA A 77 -31.40 -31.03 -4.15
CA ALA A 77 -32.33 -31.05 -5.27
C ALA A 77 -32.14 -32.32 -6.12
N LEU A 78 -30.89 -32.71 -6.42
CA LEU A 78 -30.60 -33.96 -7.12
C LEU A 78 -30.93 -35.19 -6.26
N ALA A 79 -30.74 -35.11 -4.95
CA ALA A 79 -31.08 -36.19 -4.02
C ALA A 79 -32.59 -36.50 -3.95
N LEU A 80 -33.46 -35.64 -4.51
CA LEU A 80 -34.88 -35.94 -4.67
C LEU A 80 -35.14 -37.08 -5.66
N ILE A 81 -34.22 -37.31 -6.60
CA ILE A 81 -34.37 -38.32 -7.67
C ILE A 81 -33.21 -39.34 -7.70
N LEU A 82 -32.12 -39.11 -6.98
CA LEU A 82 -30.94 -39.99 -6.89
C LEU A 82 -30.57 -40.26 -5.42
N PRO A 83 -29.80 -41.32 -5.10
CA PRO A 83 -29.16 -41.44 -3.79
C PRO A 83 -28.25 -40.24 -3.48
N ALA A 84 -28.27 -39.76 -2.24
CA ALA A 84 -27.54 -38.56 -1.83
C ALA A 84 -26.03 -38.61 -2.12
N TRP A 85 -25.40 -39.79 -2.00
CA TRP A 85 -23.98 -39.97 -2.31
C TRP A 85 -23.68 -39.75 -3.80
N ALA A 86 -24.57 -40.19 -4.70
CA ALA A 86 -24.41 -40.03 -6.14
C ALA A 86 -24.62 -38.57 -6.55
N ALA A 87 -25.64 -37.91 -5.98
CA ALA A 87 -25.87 -36.48 -6.16
C ALA A 87 -24.65 -35.65 -5.73
N ALA A 88 -24.09 -35.94 -4.56
CA ALA A 88 -22.89 -35.26 -4.06
C ALA A 88 -21.68 -35.45 -4.99
N LEU A 89 -21.44 -36.67 -5.49
CA LEU A 89 -20.35 -36.93 -6.41
C LEU A 89 -20.50 -36.17 -7.74
N ILE A 90 -21.71 -36.13 -8.31
CA ILE A 90 -21.96 -35.40 -9.56
C ILE A 90 -21.63 -33.92 -9.39
N VAL A 91 -22.15 -33.28 -8.34
CA VAL A 91 -21.90 -31.85 -8.08
C VAL A 91 -20.42 -31.60 -7.80
N ALA A 92 -19.77 -32.46 -7.00
CA ALA A 92 -18.35 -32.34 -6.70
C ALA A 92 -17.49 -32.46 -7.98
N SER A 93 -17.78 -33.42 -8.86
CA SER A 93 -17.06 -33.58 -10.13
C SER A 93 -17.20 -32.35 -11.03
N LEU A 94 -18.41 -31.79 -11.15
CA LEU A 94 -18.63 -30.57 -11.94
C LEU A 94 -17.83 -29.38 -11.39
N LEU A 95 -17.81 -29.20 -10.08
CA LEU A 95 -17.03 -28.14 -9.43
C LEU A 95 -15.53 -28.34 -9.61
N LEU A 96 -15.02 -29.57 -9.49
CA LEU A 96 -13.60 -29.86 -9.70
C LEU A 96 -13.16 -29.61 -11.14
N ILE A 97 -14.00 -29.95 -12.12
CA ILE A 97 -13.73 -29.66 -13.53
C ILE A 97 -13.69 -28.13 -13.74
N ALA A 98 -14.68 -27.41 -13.25
CA ALA A 98 -14.72 -25.94 -13.33
C ALA A 98 -13.51 -25.30 -12.65
N ALA A 99 -13.16 -25.75 -11.44
CA ALA A 99 -11.99 -25.29 -10.70
C ALA A 99 -10.69 -25.58 -11.45
N GLY A 100 -10.57 -26.76 -12.08
CA GLY A 100 -9.45 -27.12 -12.93
C GLY A 100 -9.30 -26.16 -14.12
N VAL A 101 -10.39 -25.88 -14.84
CA VAL A 101 -10.40 -24.93 -15.98
C VAL A 101 -9.98 -23.53 -15.53
N VAL A 102 -10.59 -23.01 -14.45
CA VAL A 102 -10.27 -21.68 -13.91
C VAL A 102 -8.81 -21.62 -13.45
N SER A 103 -8.31 -22.66 -12.78
CA SER A 103 -6.92 -22.74 -12.32
C SER A 103 -5.92 -22.73 -13.49
N LEU A 104 -6.23 -23.45 -14.57
CA LEU A 104 -5.40 -23.47 -15.78
C LEU A 104 -5.40 -22.11 -16.48
N LEU A 105 -6.55 -21.44 -16.58
CA LEU A 105 -6.64 -20.08 -17.16
C LEU A 105 -5.90 -19.06 -16.29
N GLY A 106 -6.04 -19.15 -14.97
CA GLY A 106 -5.33 -18.30 -14.02
C GLY A 106 -3.81 -18.47 -14.11
N LYS A 107 -3.33 -19.72 -14.18
CA LYS A 107 -1.91 -20.02 -14.37
C LYS A 107 -1.36 -19.38 -15.64
N LYS A 108 -2.08 -19.50 -16.76
CA LYS A 108 -1.69 -18.86 -18.04
C LYS A 108 -1.63 -17.34 -17.94
N GLN A 109 -2.53 -16.71 -17.18
CA GLN A 109 -2.48 -15.26 -16.97
C GLN A 109 -1.28 -14.86 -16.13
N VAL A 110 -0.96 -15.60 -15.06
CA VAL A 110 0.22 -15.31 -14.22
C VAL A 110 1.52 -15.49 -15.01
N GLU A 111 1.61 -16.53 -15.85
CA GLU A 111 2.77 -16.76 -16.71
C GLU A 111 2.98 -15.65 -17.75
N GLN A 112 1.89 -15.01 -18.22
CA GLN A 112 1.96 -13.91 -19.19
C GLN A 112 2.43 -12.58 -18.59
N VAL A 113 2.32 -12.38 -17.28
CA VAL A 113 2.76 -11.12 -16.62
C VAL A 113 4.29 -10.98 -16.62
N GLY A 114 5.03 -12.03 -16.99
CA GLY A 114 6.49 -12.02 -17.03
C GLY A 114 7.11 -11.92 -15.63
N PRO A 115 8.46 -11.96 -15.51
CA PRO A 115 9.10 -11.83 -14.22
C PRO A 115 8.75 -10.47 -13.59
N LEU A 116 8.11 -10.49 -12.42
CA LEU A 116 7.84 -9.31 -11.57
C LEU A 116 9.11 -8.61 -11.05
N LYS A 117 10.28 -8.95 -11.60
CA LYS A 117 11.54 -8.29 -11.28
C LYS A 117 11.50 -6.93 -11.99
N PRO A 118 11.59 -5.82 -11.28
CA PRO A 118 11.64 -4.51 -11.89
C PRO A 118 13.03 -4.30 -12.50
N GLU A 119 13.26 -4.91 -13.66
CA GLU A 119 14.56 -4.96 -14.36
C GLU A 119 15.15 -3.55 -14.53
N ARG A 120 14.30 -2.57 -14.86
CA ARG A 120 14.71 -1.16 -15.00
C ARG A 120 15.12 -0.52 -13.67
N ALA A 121 14.41 -0.80 -12.58
CA ALA A 121 14.76 -0.26 -11.26
C ALA A 121 16.08 -0.88 -10.76
N MET A 122 16.28 -2.19 -10.99
CA MET A 122 17.53 -2.87 -10.64
C MET A 122 18.71 -2.36 -11.48
N ALA A 123 18.51 -2.10 -12.77
CA ALA A 123 19.53 -1.54 -13.65
C ALA A 123 19.95 -0.13 -13.23
N ASN A 124 19.00 0.72 -12.83
CA ASN A 124 19.29 2.06 -12.33
C ASN A 124 20.09 2.02 -11.03
N VAL A 125 19.69 1.19 -10.06
CA VAL A 125 20.42 1.03 -8.79
C VAL A 125 21.85 0.53 -9.02
N GLN A 126 22.06 -0.44 -9.94
CA GLN A 126 23.42 -0.89 -10.28
C GLN A 126 24.26 0.23 -10.90
N ARG A 127 23.66 1.02 -11.80
CA ARG A 127 24.33 2.13 -12.47
C ARG A 127 24.69 3.25 -11.48
N ASP A 128 23.85 3.51 -10.50
CA ASP A 128 24.11 4.50 -9.46
C ASP A 128 25.23 4.02 -8.51
N VAL A 129 25.22 2.75 -8.12
CA VAL A 129 26.30 2.15 -7.31
C VAL A 129 27.64 2.17 -8.06
N THR A 130 27.62 1.95 -9.37
CA THR A 130 28.85 1.97 -10.19
C THR A 130 29.41 3.39 -10.30
N GLN A 131 28.57 4.41 -10.49
CA GLN A 131 28.99 5.81 -10.53
C GLN A 131 29.59 6.28 -9.20
N VAL A 132 29.00 5.88 -8.06
CA VAL A 132 29.54 6.22 -6.73
C VAL A 132 30.90 5.54 -6.51
N LYS A 133 31.05 4.28 -6.96
CA LYS A 133 32.31 3.54 -6.82
C LYS A 133 33.42 4.11 -7.71
N GLU A 134 33.09 4.53 -8.94
CA GLU A 134 34.04 5.21 -9.82
C GLU A 134 34.44 6.60 -9.30
N ALA A 135 33.50 7.35 -8.71
CA ALA A 135 33.79 8.64 -8.09
C ALA A 135 34.74 8.50 -6.89
N SER A 136 34.54 7.50 -6.02
CA SER A 136 35.41 7.29 -4.85
C SER A 136 36.79 6.75 -5.22
N SER A 137 36.93 6.03 -6.34
CA SER A 137 38.24 5.53 -6.79
C SER A 137 39.10 6.59 -7.48
N ARG A 138 38.51 7.66 -8.03
CA ARG A 138 39.26 8.78 -8.63
C ARG A 138 39.78 9.80 -7.60
N GLU A 139 39.26 9.78 -6.38
CA GLU A 139 39.66 10.70 -5.31
C GLU A 139 40.86 10.16 -4.49
N HIS A 140 41.30 8.93 -4.75
CA HIS A 140 42.41 8.26 -4.08
C HIS A 140 43.68 8.09 -4.94
N GLU A 141 43.73 8.71 -6.12
CA GLU A 141 44.91 8.81 -7.00
C GLU A 141 45.43 10.25 -7.04
#